data_AF-A0A1B7NLV9-F1
#
_entry.id   AF-A0A1B7NLV9-F1
#
_cell.length_a   1.000
_cell.length_b   1.000
_cell.length_c   1.000
_cell.angle_alpha   90.00
_cell.angle_beta   90.00
_cell.angle_gamma   90.00
#
_symmetry.space_group_name_H-M   'P 1'
#
loop_
_entity.id
_entity.type
_entity.pdbx_description
1 polymer ?
#
loop_
_entity_poly.entity_id
_entity_poly.type
_entity_poly.pdbx_seq_one_letter_code
_entity_poly.pdbx_strand_id
1 'polypeptide(L)'
;ADPKCEKGGDLDDSQKGDQGKDERVDLKDDDDDDDYDDKDEGGDLDDDDDDDDDDDLQGDTYYDDDDDDDDDDDDDDDDDDWDNKKASVQFRTGIDSFVRGDVQLGKLVPTKDVNLGSEVIEAVVIKAQDVPLSSVSCQLFEDDGGKKKLGNPFSMMDISLGKDAVPVKAIKCSIQK
;
A
#
# COMPACT_ATOMS: atom_id res chain seq x y z
N ALA A 1 -33.45 4.13 -54.15
CA ALA A 1 -34.54 5.10 -54.16
C ALA A 1 -34.75 5.56 -52.73
N ASP A 2 -34.24 6.74 -52.41
CA ASP A 2 -34.53 7.48 -51.18
C ASP A 2 -36.03 7.74 -51.01
N PRO A 3 -36.44 8.01 -49.78
CA PRO A 3 -37.27 9.17 -49.54
C PRO A 3 -36.62 10.12 -48.54
N LYS A 4 -36.40 11.35 -49.00
CA LYS A 4 -36.24 12.54 -48.19
C LYS A 4 -37.51 12.80 -47.38
N CYS A 5 -37.38 13.27 -46.15
CA CYS A 5 -38.34 14.19 -45.56
C CYS A 5 -37.59 15.37 -44.92
N GLU A 6 -38.09 16.55 -45.26
CA GLU A 6 -37.52 17.86 -44.99
C GLU A 6 -38.06 18.46 -43.69
N LYS A 7 -37.21 19.29 -43.08
CA LYS A 7 -37.43 20.55 -42.32
C LYS A 7 -38.85 20.97 -41.91
N GLY A 8 -38.93 21.51 -40.68
CA GLY A 8 -39.80 22.65 -40.35
C GLY A 8 -40.17 22.75 -38.86
N GLY A 9 -39.54 23.68 -38.11
CA GLY A 9 -40.24 24.76 -37.39
C GLY A 9 -40.12 24.53 -35.87
N ASP A 10 -40.03 25.50 -34.96
CA ASP A 10 -40.10 26.95 -35.01
C ASP A 10 -39.45 27.50 -33.71
N LEU A 11 -39.14 28.79 -33.69
CA LEU A 11 -38.52 29.55 -32.59
C LEU A 11 -39.62 30.07 -31.63
N ASP A 12 -39.38 30.05 -30.31
CA ASP A 12 -39.86 31.06 -29.32
C ASP A 12 -39.20 30.71 -27.96
N ASP A 13 -38.15 31.38 -27.50
CA ASP A 13 -38.14 32.69 -26.82
C ASP A 13 -39.00 32.74 -25.56
N SER A 14 -38.37 32.61 -24.38
CA SER A 14 -38.59 33.55 -23.28
C SER A 14 -37.78 33.16 -22.04
N GLN A 15 -36.84 34.05 -21.73
CA GLN A 15 -36.17 34.20 -20.45
C GLN A 15 -37.16 34.53 -19.31
N LYS A 16 -36.91 33.95 -18.14
CA LYS A 16 -37.12 34.51 -16.78
C LYS A 16 -36.29 33.59 -15.87
N GLY A 17 -35.16 34.00 -15.31
CA GLY A 17 -35.04 35.12 -14.37
C GLY A 17 -35.33 34.58 -12.97
N ASP A 18 -34.32 34.04 -12.29
CA ASP A 18 -34.30 33.99 -10.83
C ASP A 18 -32.92 34.41 -10.34
N GLN A 19 -32.89 35.64 -9.83
CA GLN A 19 -31.83 36.23 -9.04
C GLN A 19 -32.13 35.83 -7.59
N GLY A 20 -31.23 35.10 -6.93
CA GLY A 20 -31.68 34.41 -5.72
C GLY A 20 -30.61 33.96 -4.72
N LYS A 21 -29.64 34.82 -4.42
CA LYS A 21 -28.88 34.89 -3.15
C LYS A 21 -27.70 33.95 -2.97
N ASP A 22 -26.53 34.60 -2.97
CA ASP A 22 -25.34 34.24 -2.23
C ASP A 22 -25.67 33.94 -0.75
N GLU A 23 -25.73 32.67 -0.38
CA GLU A 23 -25.46 32.28 1.01
C GLU A 23 -23.95 32.14 1.16
N ARG A 24 -23.37 33.19 1.76
CA ARG A 24 -22.05 33.17 2.35
C ARG A 24 -21.96 31.97 3.29
N VAL A 25 -21.11 31.01 2.96
CA VAL A 25 -20.56 30.10 3.96
C VAL A 25 -19.63 30.95 4.83
N ASP A 26 -20.07 31.24 6.05
CA ASP A 26 -19.19 31.71 7.11
C ASP A 26 -18.12 30.63 7.32
N LEU A 27 -16.94 30.89 6.76
CA LEU A 27 -15.70 30.23 7.15
C LEU A 27 -15.51 30.56 8.62
N LYS A 28 -15.74 29.59 9.49
CA LYS A 28 -15.15 29.62 10.82
C LYS A 28 -13.66 29.35 10.64
N ASP A 29 -12.93 30.45 10.60
CA ASP A 29 -11.56 30.52 11.07
C ASP A 29 -11.61 30.18 12.58
N ASP A 30 -11.27 28.95 12.93
CA ASP A 30 -10.81 28.62 14.28
C ASP A 30 -9.29 28.46 14.16
N ASP A 31 -8.60 29.55 14.50
CA ASP A 31 -7.16 29.69 14.73
C ASP A 31 -6.63 28.52 15.59
N ASP A 32 -5.57 27.82 15.17
CA ASP A 32 -4.18 28.02 15.62
C ASP A 32 -4.05 28.26 17.14
N ASP A 33 -3.54 27.25 17.85
CA ASP A 33 -2.61 27.36 18.98
C ASP A 33 -2.10 25.94 19.33
N ASP A 34 -1.10 25.54 18.55
CA ASP A 34 0.14 24.92 18.98
C ASP A 34 0.49 25.13 20.47
N ASP A 35 0.68 24.01 21.18
CA ASP A 35 1.73 23.89 22.18
C ASP A 35 2.11 22.40 22.33
N TYR A 36 3.13 22.04 21.56
CA TYR A 36 4.05 20.97 21.91
C TYR A 36 4.82 21.44 23.14
N ASP A 37 4.61 20.82 24.29
CA ASP A 37 5.60 20.89 25.37
C ASP A 37 6.05 19.47 25.75
N ASP A 38 7.26 19.24 25.31
CA ASP A 38 8.18 18.17 25.60
C ASP A 38 8.37 18.04 27.12
N LYS A 39 8.14 16.84 27.66
CA LYS A 39 8.61 16.47 29.00
C LYS A 39 9.23 15.09 28.91
N ASP A 40 10.44 15.09 28.38
CA ASP A 40 11.65 14.63 29.08
C ASP A 40 11.41 13.51 30.09
N GLU A 41 11.64 12.30 29.60
CA GLU A 41 12.46 11.25 30.20
C GLU A 41 12.56 11.26 31.73
N GLY A 42 11.60 10.62 32.37
CA GLY A 42 11.79 10.05 33.70
C GLY A 42 12.45 8.68 33.59
N GLY A 43 13.63 8.52 34.19
CA GLY A 43 14.17 7.20 34.46
C GLY A 43 15.68 7.16 34.66
N ASP A 44 16.19 7.78 35.73
CA ASP A 44 17.46 7.39 36.33
C ASP A 44 17.38 5.90 36.70
N LEU A 45 18.16 5.06 36.02
CA LEU A 45 18.57 3.76 36.52
C LEU A 45 20.10 3.74 36.51
N ASP A 46 20.63 4.29 37.60
CA ASP A 46 21.88 3.82 38.19
C ASP A 46 21.65 2.35 38.59
N ASP A 47 22.25 1.42 37.86
CA ASP A 47 22.64 0.12 38.41
C ASP A 47 24.10 -0.07 38.01
N ASP A 48 24.93 0.28 38.99
CA ASP A 48 26.28 -0.18 39.15
C ASP A 48 26.36 -1.71 39.14
N ASP A 49 27.59 -2.18 38.96
CA ASP A 49 28.16 -3.40 39.51
C ASP A 49 28.42 -4.60 38.56
N ASP A 50 29.72 -4.90 38.57
CA ASP A 50 30.42 -6.18 38.44
C ASP A 50 30.73 -6.66 37.02
N ASP A 51 31.97 -6.44 36.55
CA ASP A 51 33.15 -7.27 36.86
C ASP A 51 32.98 -8.71 36.33
N ASP A 52 33.67 -9.06 35.25
CA ASP A 52 34.77 -10.03 35.31
C ASP A 52 35.26 -10.43 33.90
N ASP A 53 36.54 -10.09 33.69
CA ASP A 53 37.57 -10.88 33.02
C ASP A 53 37.48 -11.18 31.51
N ASP A 54 38.18 -10.32 30.76
CA ASP A 54 39.21 -10.76 29.83
C ASP A 54 40.11 -11.82 30.49
N ASP A 55 40.25 -13.01 29.90
CA ASP A 55 41.57 -13.64 29.81
C ASP A 55 41.64 -14.71 28.72
N ASP A 56 42.68 -14.55 27.92
CA ASP A 56 43.08 -15.32 26.77
C ASP A 56 43.64 -16.73 27.11
N LEU A 57 43.57 -17.60 26.09
CA LEU A 57 44.61 -18.56 25.69
C LEU A 57 44.94 -19.79 26.56
N GLN A 58 44.58 -20.97 26.04
CA GLN A 58 45.43 -22.15 25.69
C GLN A 58 44.50 -23.38 25.68
N GLY A 59 44.43 -24.23 24.65
CA GLY A 59 45.55 -24.94 24.02
C GLY A 59 45.26 -26.44 24.15
N ASP A 60 45.29 -27.13 23.00
CA ASP A 60 45.45 -28.58 22.78
C ASP A 60 44.49 -29.61 23.42
N THR A 61 43.77 -30.35 22.57
CA THR A 61 43.98 -31.80 22.36
C THR A 61 43.09 -32.38 21.23
N TYR A 62 43.65 -33.39 20.58
CA TYR A 62 43.24 -34.07 19.35
C TYR A 62 42.19 -35.16 19.63
N TYR A 63 41.12 -35.21 18.81
CA TYR A 63 40.45 -36.45 18.39
C TYR A 63 39.89 -36.25 16.98
N ASP A 64 40.45 -37.01 16.03
CA ASP A 64 39.77 -37.53 14.85
C ASP A 64 38.57 -38.39 15.32
N ASP A 65 37.40 -38.20 14.73
CA ASP A 65 36.55 -39.30 14.25
C ASP A 65 35.55 -38.73 13.25
N ASP A 66 35.66 -39.23 12.02
CA ASP A 66 34.67 -39.14 10.97
C ASP A 66 33.35 -39.77 11.46
N ASP A 67 32.24 -39.06 11.33
CA ASP A 67 30.96 -39.69 11.02
C ASP A 67 30.13 -38.69 10.19
N ASP A 68 30.02 -39.04 8.91
CA ASP A 68 28.96 -38.63 8.01
C ASP A 68 27.61 -38.85 8.70
N ASP A 69 26.83 -37.78 8.86
CA ASP A 69 25.38 -37.87 8.72
C ASP A 69 24.93 -36.61 7.97
N ASP A 70 24.77 -36.83 6.66
CA ASP A 70 23.86 -36.11 5.79
C ASP A 70 22.48 -36.04 6.46
N ASP A 71 22.23 -34.98 7.23
CA ASP A 71 20.87 -34.46 7.37
C ASP A 71 20.83 -33.17 6.55
N ASP A 72 20.52 -33.38 5.27
CA ASP A 72 19.74 -32.48 4.43
C ASP A 72 18.47 -32.05 5.20
N ASP A 73 18.62 -31.15 6.18
CA ASP A 73 17.53 -30.27 6.57
C ASP A 73 17.47 -29.17 5.49
N ASP A 74 16.99 -29.59 4.32
CA ASP A 74 16.28 -28.75 3.34
C ASP A 74 15.04 -28.15 4.04
N ASP A 75 15.28 -27.25 5.00
CA ASP A 75 14.26 -26.48 5.71
C ASP A 75 13.97 -25.15 4.97
N ASP A 76 14.13 -25.16 3.65
CA ASP A 76 13.74 -24.08 2.73
C ASP A 76 12.58 -24.50 1.80
N ASP A 77 11.82 -25.54 2.18
CA ASP A 77 10.59 -25.98 1.50
C ASP A 77 9.33 -25.18 1.96
N ASP A 78 9.52 -23.94 2.42
CA ASP A 78 8.48 -22.90 2.41
C ASP A 78 8.53 -22.19 1.03
N ASP A 79 8.60 -22.98 -0.05
CA ASP A 79 8.09 -22.62 -1.39
C ASP A 79 6.56 -22.53 -1.29
N ASP A 80 6.19 -21.55 -0.48
CA ASP A 80 4.90 -21.12 -0.04
C ASP A 80 4.00 -21.06 -1.29
N ASP A 81 3.06 -22.01 -1.43
CA ASP A 81 2.17 -22.23 -2.59
C ASP A 81 1.33 -20.97 -2.89
N TRP A 82 1.99 -19.95 -3.42
CA TRP A 82 1.48 -18.59 -3.68
C TRP A 82 1.29 -18.39 -5.17
N ASP A 83 1.85 -19.27 -5.99
CA ASP A 83 1.76 -19.23 -7.45
C ASP A 83 0.33 -19.26 -7.98
N ASN A 84 -0.65 -19.66 -7.16
CA ASN A 84 -2.05 -19.66 -7.52
C ASN A 84 -2.91 -18.67 -6.70
N LYS A 85 -2.33 -18.04 -5.68
CA LYS A 85 -3.05 -17.13 -4.77
C LYS A 85 -3.03 -15.70 -5.30
N LYS A 86 -4.16 -15.01 -5.17
CA LYS A 86 -4.34 -13.64 -5.67
C LYS A 86 -5.04 -12.77 -4.64
N ALA A 87 -4.72 -11.48 -4.67
CA ALA A 87 -5.44 -10.43 -3.97
C ALA A 87 -6.11 -9.50 -4.97
N SER A 88 -7.41 -9.21 -4.77
CA SER A 88 -8.07 -8.14 -5.49
C SER A 88 -7.86 -6.83 -4.75
N VAL A 89 -7.30 -5.86 -5.45
CA VAL A 89 -7.07 -4.50 -4.95
C VAL A 89 -7.97 -3.54 -5.71
N GLN A 90 -8.63 -2.64 -4.99
CA GLN A 90 -9.37 -1.52 -5.56
C GLN A 90 -8.58 -0.24 -5.37
N PHE A 91 -8.55 0.56 -6.42
CA PHE A 91 -7.83 1.82 -6.49
C PHE A 91 -8.80 2.94 -6.82
N ARG A 92 -8.67 4.05 -6.09
CA ARG A 92 -9.32 5.30 -6.42
C ARG A 92 -8.35 6.14 -7.24
N THR A 93 -8.72 6.45 -8.48
CA THR A 93 -7.87 7.24 -9.41
C THR A 93 -8.44 8.65 -9.64
N GLY A 94 -9.56 8.99 -9.01
CA GLY A 94 -10.26 10.27 -9.09
C GLY A 94 -11.43 10.33 -8.12
N ILE A 95 -12.22 11.40 -8.12
CA ILE A 95 -13.31 11.63 -7.16
C ILE A 95 -14.37 10.50 -7.21
N ASP A 96 -14.74 10.06 -8.42
CA ASP A 96 -15.73 9.01 -8.67
C ASP A 96 -15.17 7.86 -9.53
N SER A 97 -13.83 7.76 -9.64
CA SER A 97 -13.16 6.81 -10.52
C SER A 97 -12.49 5.71 -9.73
N PHE A 98 -12.98 4.48 -9.89
CA PHE A 98 -12.46 3.30 -9.24
C PHE A 98 -12.05 2.23 -10.24
N VAL A 99 -10.89 1.63 -10.01
CA VAL A 99 -10.35 0.52 -10.80
C VAL A 99 -10.10 -0.66 -9.88
N ARG A 100 -10.32 -1.87 -10.36
CA ARG A 100 -10.01 -3.11 -9.64
C ARG A 100 -9.00 -3.91 -10.42
N GLY A 101 -7.97 -4.40 -9.74
CA GLY A 101 -6.96 -5.28 -10.30
C GLY A 101 -6.74 -6.51 -9.41
N ASP A 102 -6.47 -7.65 -10.02
CA ASP A 102 -6.06 -8.86 -9.31
C ASP A 102 -4.53 -8.98 -9.37
N VAL A 103 -3.91 -9.06 -8.21
CA VAL A 103 -2.45 -9.12 -8.04
C VAL A 103 -2.08 -10.48 -7.51
N GLN A 104 -1.11 -11.15 -8.14
CA GLN A 104 -0.59 -12.42 -7.67
C GLN A 104 0.26 -12.22 -6.42
N LEU A 105 0.03 -13.03 -5.38
CA LEU A 105 0.81 -12.94 -4.14
C LEU A 105 2.27 -13.34 -4.38
N GLY A 106 3.19 -12.70 -3.66
CA GLY A 106 4.63 -12.92 -3.77
C GLY A 106 5.30 -12.25 -4.97
N LYS A 107 4.54 -11.87 -6.00
CA LYS A 107 5.08 -11.34 -7.27
C LYS A 107 4.93 -9.84 -7.38
N LEU A 108 5.92 -9.21 -7.99
CA LEU A 108 5.85 -7.82 -8.42
C LEU A 108 5.10 -7.78 -9.75
N VAL A 109 3.96 -7.09 -9.76
CA VAL A 109 3.07 -7.00 -10.93
C VAL A 109 3.07 -5.55 -11.43
N PRO A 110 3.39 -5.32 -12.72
CA PRO A 110 3.23 -4.01 -13.35
C PRO A 110 1.76 -3.56 -13.32
N THR A 111 1.52 -2.28 -13.04
CA THR A 111 0.15 -1.72 -12.99
C THR A 111 -0.57 -1.82 -14.34
N LYS A 112 0.19 -1.79 -15.44
CA LYS A 112 -0.33 -1.98 -16.80
C LYS A 112 -1.01 -3.34 -16.99
N ASP A 113 -0.53 -4.38 -16.33
CA ASP A 113 -1.04 -5.75 -16.48
C ASP A 113 -2.36 -5.97 -15.72
N VAL A 114 -2.62 -5.11 -14.73
CA VAL A 114 -3.83 -5.14 -13.90
C VAL A 114 -4.80 -4.00 -14.24
N ASN A 115 -4.61 -3.33 -15.38
CA ASN A 115 -5.38 -2.18 -15.85
C ASN A 115 -5.51 -1.04 -14.82
N LEU A 116 -4.59 -0.98 -13.87
CA LEU A 116 -4.44 0.17 -13.00
C LEU A 116 -4.10 1.36 -13.89
N GLY A 117 -4.89 2.43 -13.77
CA GLY A 117 -4.55 3.71 -14.38
C GLY A 117 -3.15 4.16 -13.96
N SER A 118 -2.60 5.13 -14.68
CA SER A 118 -1.26 5.64 -14.42
C SER A 118 -1.13 6.26 -13.03
N GLU A 119 -2.22 6.71 -12.41
CA GLU A 119 -2.23 7.52 -11.19
C GLU A 119 -3.25 7.00 -10.17
N VAL A 120 -2.86 6.99 -8.89
CA VAL A 120 -3.66 6.47 -7.77
C VAL A 120 -3.68 7.50 -6.64
N ILE A 121 -4.85 7.69 -6.04
CA ILE A 121 -5.06 8.51 -4.84
C ILE A 121 -5.14 7.61 -3.61
N GLU A 122 -5.94 6.55 -3.70
CA GLU A 122 -6.11 5.56 -2.63
C GLU A 122 -6.09 4.14 -3.15
N ALA A 123 -5.67 3.20 -2.30
CA ALA A 123 -5.68 1.78 -2.58
C ALA A 123 -6.19 0.98 -1.36
N VAL A 124 -6.92 -0.10 -1.62
CA VAL A 124 -7.43 -1.00 -0.58
C VAL A 124 -7.53 -2.43 -1.10
N VAL A 125 -7.10 -3.40 -0.29
CA VAL A 125 -7.27 -4.82 -0.57
C VAL A 125 -8.69 -5.24 -0.17
N ILE A 126 -9.47 -5.72 -1.14
CA ILE A 126 -10.90 -5.98 -0.93
C ILE A 126 -11.27 -7.46 -0.99
N LYS A 127 -10.39 -8.31 -1.55
CA LYS A 127 -10.53 -9.78 -1.53
C LYS A 127 -9.14 -10.42 -1.56
N ALA A 128 -9.04 -11.61 -0.99
CA ALA A 128 -7.90 -12.48 -1.13
C ALA A 128 -8.38 -13.91 -1.37
N GLN A 129 -7.69 -14.64 -2.23
CA GLN A 129 -8.01 -16.01 -2.59
C GLN A 129 -7.16 -16.98 -1.75
N ASP A 130 -7.85 -17.94 -1.11
CA ASP A 130 -7.24 -19.03 -0.34
C ASP A 130 -6.33 -18.57 0.82
N VAL A 131 -6.48 -17.31 1.27
CA VAL A 131 -5.81 -16.73 2.45
C VAL A 131 -6.72 -15.73 3.16
N PRO A 132 -6.53 -15.50 4.48
CA PRO A 132 -7.25 -14.45 5.20
C PRO A 132 -6.91 -13.06 4.66
N LEU A 133 -7.92 -12.21 4.47
CA LEU A 133 -7.72 -10.83 3.99
C LEU A 133 -6.83 -10.00 4.94
N SER A 134 -6.91 -10.27 6.25
CA SER A 134 -6.06 -9.62 7.28
C SER A 134 -4.58 -9.90 7.11
N SER A 135 -4.25 -11.04 6.53
CA SER A 135 -2.87 -11.47 6.36
C SER A 135 -2.29 -10.93 5.06
N VAL A 136 -3.05 -10.26 4.20
CA VAL A 136 -2.53 -9.70 2.94
C VAL A 136 -2.08 -8.26 3.14
N SER A 137 -0.85 -7.97 2.74
CA SER A 137 -0.31 -6.62 2.67
C SER A 137 0.27 -6.35 1.29
N CYS A 138 -0.07 -5.20 0.73
CA CYS A 138 0.36 -4.75 -0.59
C CYS A 138 1.20 -3.48 -0.48
N GLN A 139 2.19 -3.35 -1.36
CA GLN A 139 3.04 -2.18 -1.47
C GLN A 139 2.98 -1.66 -2.92
N LEU A 140 2.80 -0.34 -3.06
CA LEU A 140 2.88 0.35 -4.35
C LEU A 140 4.29 0.85 -4.62
N PHE A 141 4.64 0.95 -5.91
CA PHE A 141 5.95 1.39 -6.37
C PHE A 141 5.84 2.35 -7.55
N GLU A 142 6.72 3.35 -7.57
CA GLU A 142 6.82 4.36 -8.65
C GLU A 142 7.57 3.82 -9.88
N ASP A 143 8.36 2.76 -9.70
CA ASP A 143 9.12 2.08 -10.74
C ASP A 143 8.64 0.64 -10.96
N ASP A 144 8.82 0.15 -12.18
CA ASP A 144 8.46 -1.22 -12.56
C ASP A 144 9.34 -2.29 -11.85
N GLY A 145 10.47 -1.89 -11.26
CA GLY A 145 11.42 -2.77 -10.57
C GLY A 145 11.18 -2.93 -9.07
N GLY A 146 10.19 -2.23 -8.50
CA GLY A 146 9.83 -2.36 -7.08
C GLY A 146 10.86 -1.77 -6.12
N LYS A 147 11.68 -0.80 -6.55
CA LYS A 147 12.75 -0.22 -5.73
C LYS A 147 12.30 1.02 -4.96
N LYS A 148 11.45 1.85 -5.58
CA LYS A 148 10.97 3.12 -5.05
C LYS A 148 9.53 2.95 -4.57
N LYS A 149 9.39 2.70 -3.27
CA LYS A 149 8.11 2.52 -2.58
C LYS A 149 7.30 3.82 -2.58
N LEU A 150 5.99 3.69 -2.76
CA LEU A 150 5.01 4.77 -2.64
C LEU A 150 4.15 4.54 -1.41
N GLY A 151 4.29 5.41 -0.42
CA GLY A 151 3.60 5.29 0.86
C GLY A 151 3.97 4.02 1.63
N ASN A 152 3.21 3.77 2.69
CA ASN A 152 3.35 2.58 3.51
C ASN A 152 2.66 1.36 2.85
N PRO A 153 3.02 0.13 3.25
CA PRO A 153 2.22 -1.04 2.90
C PRO A 153 0.79 -0.90 3.42
N PHE A 154 -0.16 -1.46 2.69
CA PHE A 154 -1.60 -1.36 2.99
C PHE A 154 -2.27 -2.72 2.87
N SER A 155 -3.38 -2.89 3.58
CA SER A 155 -4.14 -4.14 3.60
C SER A 155 -5.61 -3.84 3.30
N MET A 156 -6.53 -4.32 4.14
CA MET A 156 -7.95 -4.00 4.05
C MET A 156 -8.33 -2.63 4.62
N MET A 157 -7.38 -1.94 5.27
CA MET A 157 -7.50 -0.51 5.54
C MET A 157 -7.00 0.27 4.33
N ASP A 158 -7.73 1.32 3.97
CA ASP A 158 -7.36 2.23 2.90
C ASP A 158 -6.04 2.93 3.19
N ILE A 159 -5.17 2.98 2.19
CA ILE A 159 -4.05 3.93 2.17
C ILE A 159 -4.41 5.11 1.29
N SER A 160 -4.17 6.31 1.80
CA SER A 160 -4.09 7.52 1.00
C SER A 160 -2.64 7.80 0.65
N LEU A 161 -2.37 7.98 -0.65
CA LEU A 161 -1.06 8.44 -1.15
C LEU A 161 -0.92 9.96 -1.08
N GLY A 162 -1.97 10.68 -0.65
CA GLY A 162 -2.02 12.13 -0.54
C GLY A 162 -3.30 12.72 -1.13
N LYS A 163 -3.30 14.05 -1.29
CA LYS A 163 -4.41 14.80 -1.92
C LYS A 163 -4.42 14.69 -3.45
N ASP A 164 -3.24 14.46 -4.03
CA ASP A 164 -3.04 14.39 -5.48
C ASP A 164 -2.82 12.94 -5.93
N ALA A 165 -3.19 12.66 -7.17
CA ALA A 165 -2.98 11.33 -7.76
C ALA A 165 -1.49 11.11 -8.06
N VAL A 166 -0.95 9.99 -7.57
CA VAL A 166 0.49 9.67 -7.67
C VAL A 166 0.72 8.61 -8.74
N PRO A 167 1.74 8.76 -9.59
CA PRO A 167 2.00 7.77 -10.63
C PRO A 167 2.50 6.44 -10.06
N VAL A 168 1.80 5.34 -10.37
CA VAL A 168 2.15 3.99 -9.88
C VAL A 168 2.49 3.07 -11.06
N LYS A 169 3.62 2.38 -10.99
CA LYS A 169 4.09 1.48 -12.06
C LYS A 169 4.08 0.02 -11.68
N ALA A 170 4.22 -0.31 -10.40
CA ALA A 170 4.12 -1.69 -9.95
C ALA A 170 3.46 -1.81 -8.58
N ILE A 171 2.96 -3.00 -8.29
CA ILE A 171 2.40 -3.42 -7.02
C ILE A 171 2.92 -4.81 -6.66
N LYS A 172 3.22 -5.03 -5.38
CA LYS A 172 3.52 -6.36 -4.84
C LYS A 172 2.63 -6.60 -3.64
N CYS A 173 1.98 -7.75 -3.59
CA CYS A 173 1.21 -8.20 -2.43
C CYS A 173 1.86 -9.44 -1.83
N SER A 174 1.93 -9.49 -0.51
CA SER A 174 2.54 -10.59 0.26
C SER A 174 1.63 -11.00 1.41
N ILE A 175 1.83 -12.21 1.92
CA ILE A 175 1.22 -12.67 3.16
C ILE A 175 2.10 -12.24 4.33
N GLN A 176 1.50 -11.66 5.36
CA GLN A 176 2.12 -11.38 6.65
C GLN A 176 1.82 -12.56 7.57
N LYS A 177 2.88 -13.18 8.11
CA LYS A 177 2.81 -14.24 9.12
C LYS A 177 2.53 -13.64 10.50
#